data_AF-A0A0B8SZG4-F1
#
_entry.id   AF-A0A0B8SZG4-F1
#
_cell.length_a   1.000
_cell.length_b   1.000
_cell.length_c   1.000
_cell.angle_alpha   90.00
_cell.angle_beta   90.00
_cell.angle_gamma   90.00
#
_symmetry.space_group_name_H-M   'P 1'
#
loop_
_entity.id
_entity.type
_entity.pdbx_description
1 polymer ?
#
loop_
_entity_poly.entity_id
_entity_poly.type
_entity_poly.pdbx_seq_one_letter_code
_entity_poly.pdbx_strand_id
1 'polypeptide(L)'
;MKKYLVVMSSLYALLCFSFCSSSGKKATEDNEVAIKKDSVTDSCTINGTRFVVYQRDSLAYIKAFGKQDTIYGELQLRAPVYFVRAHQSEKVLHYAYPQFQVNQVLMLFGNKADSAMLEARGLAPDLWCGTHIQGLLLKNGQALLTKKLHDGIKCKGFSSDEKDFYSLASER
;
A
#
# COMPACT_ATOMS: atom_id res chain seq x y z
N MET A 1 -29.24 -34.10 -42.92
CA MET A 1 -28.94 -33.13 -44.00
C MET A 1 -30.26 -32.59 -44.55
N LYS A 2 -30.57 -31.31 -44.30
CA LYS A 2 -31.56 -30.51 -45.05
C LYS A 2 -31.17 -29.05 -44.86
N LYS A 3 -30.94 -28.35 -45.97
CA LYS A 3 -30.52 -26.94 -46.10
C LYS A 3 -31.74 -26.08 -46.41
N TYR A 4 -31.87 -24.90 -45.79
CA TYR A 4 -32.59 -23.70 -46.28
C TYR A 4 -31.99 -22.50 -45.50
N LEU A 5 -31.17 -21.61 -46.05
CA LEU A 5 -31.35 -20.56 -47.06
C LEU A 5 -32.19 -19.34 -46.60
N VAL A 6 -31.46 -18.29 -46.20
CA VAL A 6 -31.59 -16.83 -46.45
C VAL A 6 -32.97 -16.17 -46.42
N VAL A 7 -33.13 -15.10 -45.61
CA VAL A 7 -33.78 -13.84 -46.02
C VAL A 7 -33.11 -12.64 -45.35
N MET A 8 -32.62 -11.70 -46.16
CA MET A 8 -32.31 -10.31 -45.83
C MET A 8 -33.55 -9.42 -46.02
N SER A 9 -33.72 -8.38 -45.20
CA SER A 9 -34.53 -7.18 -45.53
C SER A 9 -34.26 -6.04 -44.53
N SER A 10 -33.57 -4.97 -44.92
CA SER A 10 -34.12 -3.64 -45.34
C SER A 10 -34.65 -2.81 -44.15
N LEU A 11 -33.97 -1.77 -43.64
CA LEU A 11 -33.81 -0.36 -44.10
C LEU A 11 -35.09 0.51 -44.08
N TYR A 12 -34.95 1.77 -43.61
CA TYR A 12 -35.91 2.89 -43.44
C TYR A 12 -36.64 2.96 -42.07
N ALA A 13 -36.86 4.10 -41.41
CA ALA A 13 -36.98 5.49 -41.85
C ALA A 13 -36.58 6.54 -40.78
N LEU A 14 -36.34 7.75 -41.28
CA LEU A 14 -35.92 9.01 -40.65
C LEU A 14 -37.10 9.86 -40.10
N LEU A 15 -36.75 10.81 -39.20
CA LEU A 15 -37.39 12.13 -38.92
C LEU A 15 -38.73 12.10 -38.12
N CYS A 16 -39.07 13.02 -37.20
CA CYS A 16 -38.72 14.43 -37.06
C CYS A 16 -39.35 15.07 -35.77
N PHE A 17 -38.91 16.29 -35.42
CA PHE A 17 -39.51 17.34 -34.54
C PHE A 17 -39.59 17.11 -33.02
N SER A 18 -39.62 18.13 -32.16
CA SER A 18 -38.92 19.42 -32.01
C SER A 18 -39.51 20.06 -30.73
N PHE A 19 -38.64 20.69 -29.94
CA PHE A 19 -38.88 21.82 -29.03
C PHE A 19 -39.72 21.71 -27.74
N CYS A 20 -39.00 22.09 -26.67
CA CYS A 20 -39.35 22.98 -25.55
C CYS A 20 -40.22 22.47 -24.39
N SER A 21 -39.57 22.30 -23.23
CA SER A 21 -39.87 23.16 -22.08
C SER A 21 -38.71 23.18 -21.09
N SER A 22 -38.28 24.40 -20.79
CA SER A 22 -37.38 24.70 -19.68
C SER A 22 -38.05 24.30 -18.37
N SER A 23 -37.30 23.61 -17.53
CA SER A 23 -37.56 23.59 -16.10
C SER A 23 -36.20 23.62 -15.45
N GLY A 24 -35.78 24.83 -15.10
CA GLY A 24 -34.57 25.09 -14.34
C GLY A 24 -34.64 24.31 -13.03
N LYS A 25 -33.92 23.20 -12.98
CA LYS A 25 -33.43 22.65 -11.73
C LYS A 25 -32.02 23.17 -11.60
N LYS A 26 -31.85 24.14 -10.70
CA LYS A 26 -30.53 24.50 -10.18
C LYS A 26 -29.80 23.20 -9.89
N ALA A 27 -28.64 23.03 -10.51
CA ALA A 27 -27.67 22.07 -10.04
C ALA A 27 -27.35 22.50 -8.60
N THR A 28 -27.96 21.82 -7.65
CA THR A 28 -27.42 21.75 -6.31
C THR A 28 -26.11 21.01 -6.51
N GLU A 29 -25.03 21.77 -6.53
CA GLU A 29 -23.69 21.27 -6.39
C GLU A 29 -23.64 20.65 -4.99
N ASP A 30 -24.11 19.41 -4.91
CA ASP A 30 -23.87 18.54 -3.78
C ASP A 30 -22.36 18.40 -3.74
N ASN A 31 -21.72 19.25 -2.93
CA ASN A 31 -20.40 19.00 -2.40
C ASN A 31 -20.51 17.71 -1.57
N GLU A 32 -20.56 16.59 -2.27
CA GLU A 32 -20.25 15.29 -1.74
C GLU A 32 -18.80 15.41 -1.30
N VAL A 33 -18.61 15.74 -0.02
CA VAL A 33 -17.32 15.64 0.66
C VAL A 33 -16.90 14.21 0.41
N ALA A 34 -16.03 14.00 -0.57
CA ALA A 34 -15.54 12.69 -0.94
C ALA A 34 -14.92 12.10 0.31
N ILE A 35 -15.66 11.20 0.97
CA ILE A 35 -15.16 10.47 2.13
C ILE A 35 -14.04 9.60 1.57
N LYS A 36 -12.80 10.10 1.71
CA LYS A 36 -11.63 9.42 1.20
C LYS A 36 -11.50 8.10 1.93
N LYS A 37 -11.82 7.03 1.22
CA LYS A 37 -11.82 5.66 1.73
C LYS A 37 -10.38 5.19 1.92
N ASP A 38 -10.10 4.61 3.07
CA ASP A 38 -8.82 3.98 3.36
C ASP A 38 -8.52 2.90 2.29
N SER A 39 -7.33 2.95 1.71
CA SER A 39 -6.86 1.94 0.75
C SER A 39 -5.76 1.09 1.37
N VAL A 40 -5.83 -0.23 1.21
CA VAL A 40 -4.78 -1.13 1.69
C VAL A 40 -3.58 -1.02 0.75
N THR A 41 -2.40 -0.74 1.30
CA THR A 41 -1.15 -0.68 0.51
C THR A 41 -0.39 -1.98 0.57
N ASP A 42 -0.36 -2.64 1.73
CA ASP A 42 0.34 -3.91 1.92
C ASP A 42 -0.21 -4.69 3.12
N SER A 43 0.07 -5.98 3.20
CA SER A 43 -0.21 -6.80 4.37
C SER A 43 0.72 -8.01 4.50
N CYS A 44 0.82 -8.53 5.72
CA CYS A 44 1.52 -9.78 6.00
C CYS A 44 0.93 -10.50 7.22
N THR A 45 1.34 -11.74 7.45
CA THR A 45 0.99 -12.51 8.64
C THR A 45 2.24 -13.11 9.24
N ILE A 46 2.52 -12.79 10.50
CA ILE A 46 3.63 -13.33 11.28
C ILE A 46 3.06 -13.96 12.55
N ASN A 47 3.39 -15.23 12.81
CA ASN A 47 2.98 -15.97 14.01
C ASN A 47 1.47 -15.89 14.34
N GLY A 48 0.62 -15.92 13.30
CA GLY A 48 -0.84 -15.84 13.45
C GLY A 48 -1.40 -14.45 13.69
N THR A 49 -0.57 -13.40 13.72
CA THR A 49 -1.00 -12.00 13.72
C THR A 49 -0.91 -11.44 12.30
N ARG A 50 -2.02 -10.91 11.78
CA ARG A 50 -2.09 -10.23 10.49
C ARG A 50 -1.84 -8.74 10.66
N PHE A 51 -0.83 -8.21 9.98
CA PHE A 51 -0.54 -6.79 9.91
C PHE A 51 -1.02 -6.26 8.57
N VAL A 52 -1.74 -5.15 8.59
CA VAL A 52 -2.26 -4.49 7.39
C VAL A 52 -1.87 -3.03 7.43
N VAL A 53 -1.33 -2.53 6.32
CA VAL A 53 -0.95 -1.14 6.14
C VAL A 53 -2.00 -0.48 5.26
N TYR A 54 -2.49 0.66 5.72
CA TYR A 54 -3.53 1.45 5.07
C TYR A 54 -2.99 2.83 4.75
N GLN A 55 -3.45 3.38 3.65
CA GLN A 55 -3.26 4.76 3.27
C GLN A 55 -4.57 5.53 3.46
N ARG A 56 -4.45 6.70 4.07
CA ARG A 56 -5.47 7.74 4.09
C ARG A 56 -4.77 9.04 3.73
N ASP A 57 -5.12 9.61 2.57
CA ASP A 57 -4.37 10.73 1.98
C ASP A 57 -2.89 10.42 1.78
N SER A 58 -2.00 11.26 2.33
CA SER A 58 -0.55 11.06 2.31
C SER A 58 -0.03 10.31 3.53
N LEU A 59 -0.89 10.01 4.51
CA LEU A 59 -0.54 9.35 5.76
C LEU A 59 -0.70 7.84 5.64
N ALA A 60 0.15 7.11 6.36
CA ALA A 60 0.12 5.67 6.42
C ALA A 60 -0.19 5.21 7.86
N TYR A 61 -1.01 4.18 7.97
CA TYR A 61 -1.42 3.58 9.23
C TYR A 61 -1.16 2.08 9.19
N ILE A 62 -0.88 1.48 10.34
CA ILE A 62 -0.78 0.04 10.50
C ILE A 62 -1.81 -0.46 11.50
N LYS A 63 -2.48 -1.57 11.15
CA LYS A 63 -3.35 -2.31 12.06
C LYS A 63 -2.90 -3.75 12.21
N ALA A 64 -2.89 -4.23 13.45
CA ALA A 64 -2.65 -5.65 13.76
C ALA A 64 -3.98 -6.34 14.11
N PHE A 65 -4.17 -7.56 13.61
CA PHE A 65 -5.31 -8.43 13.90
C PHE A 65 -4.77 -9.78 14.34
N GLY A 66 -4.94 -10.15 15.60
CA GLY A 66 -4.41 -11.43 16.11
C GLY A 66 -4.42 -11.52 17.63
N LYS A 67 -3.53 -12.38 18.17
CA LYS A 67 -3.38 -12.63 19.61
C LYS A 67 -2.66 -11.52 20.35
N GLN A 68 -1.84 -10.74 19.64
CA GLN A 68 -1.22 -9.54 20.21
C GLN A 68 -2.25 -8.41 20.21
N ASP A 69 -2.17 -7.50 21.19
CA ASP A 69 -3.05 -6.35 21.29
C ASP A 69 -3.19 -5.64 19.93
N THR A 70 -4.39 -5.15 19.64
CA THR A 70 -4.66 -4.45 18.38
C THR A 70 -3.80 -3.19 18.34
N ILE A 71 -2.71 -3.22 17.58
CA ILE A 71 -2.08 -1.98 17.14
C ILE A 71 -3.04 -1.31 16.19
N TYR A 72 -3.31 -0.05 16.47
CA TYR A 72 -3.69 0.91 15.45
C TYR A 72 -2.77 2.12 15.63
N GLY A 73 -1.85 2.32 14.72
CA GLY A 73 -0.83 3.35 14.82
C GLY A 73 -0.61 4.07 13.51
N GLU A 74 -0.39 5.37 13.59
CA GLU A 74 0.15 6.15 12.48
C GLU A 74 1.63 5.81 12.30
N LEU A 75 2.02 5.53 11.06
CA LEU A 75 3.42 5.38 10.68
C LEU A 75 4.01 6.76 10.44
N GLN A 76 5.28 6.96 10.77
CA GLN A 76 5.97 8.21 10.42
C GLN A 76 6.29 8.28 8.91
N LEU A 77 6.08 7.17 8.20
CA LEU A 77 6.23 7.04 6.76
C LEU A 77 5.05 7.66 5.99
N ARG A 78 5.35 8.32 4.88
CA ARG A 78 4.36 8.76 3.90
C ARG A 78 3.95 7.61 2.99
N ALA A 79 2.66 7.55 2.72
CA ALA A 79 2.06 6.53 1.88
C ALA A 79 2.47 6.63 0.39
N PRO A 80 2.42 5.53 -0.37
CA PRO A 80 2.14 4.16 0.09
C PRO A 80 3.34 3.56 0.85
N VAL A 81 3.06 2.60 1.72
CA VAL A 81 4.08 1.92 2.54
C VAL A 81 4.00 0.42 2.33
N TYR A 82 5.16 -0.23 2.28
CA TYR A 82 5.31 -1.66 2.02
C TYR A 82 6.22 -2.34 3.04
N PHE A 83 6.00 -3.64 3.24
CA PHE A 83 6.93 -4.49 3.97
C PHE A 83 8.12 -4.88 3.08
N VAL A 84 9.31 -4.94 3.66
CA VAL A 84 10.48 -5.52 2.99
C VAL A 84 10.29 -7.03 2.83
N ARG A 85 10.52 -7.54 1.62
CA ARG A 85 10.35 -8.96 1.28
C ARG A 85 11.66 -9.57 0.80
N ALA A 86 11.75 -10.89 0.82
CA ALA A 86 12.87 -11.60 0.21
C ALA A 86 12.90 -11.33 -1.30
N HIS A 87 14.09 -11.37 -1.90
CA HIS A 87 14.25 -11.03 -3.31
C HIS A 87 13.36 -11.95 -4.17
N GLN A 88 12.58 -11.34 -5.08
CA GLN A 88 11.64 -12.04 -5.96
C GLN A 88 10.66 -12.97 -5.22
N SER A 89 10.27 -12.60 -3.99
CA SER A 89 9.37 -13.40 -3.16
C SER A 89 8.31 -12.53 -2.51
N GLU A 90 7.13 -13.10 -2.31
CA GLU A 90 6.09 -12.53 -1.46
C GLU A 90 6.36 -12.79 0.04
N LYS A 91 7.48 -13.39 0.42
CA LYS A 91 7.82 -13.61 1.84
C LYS A 91 8.36 -12.33 2.47
N VAL A 92 7.64 -11.75 3.44
CA VAL A 92 8.16 -10.67 4.28
C VAL A 92 9.38 -11.16 5.06
N LEU A 93 10.45 -10.36 5.06
CA LEU A 93 11.63 -10.64 5.86
C LEU A 93 11.37 -10.22 7.31
N HIS A 94 11.75 -11.11 8.23
CA HIS A 94 11.68 -10.86 9.65
C HIS A 94 12.77 -11.63 10.39
N TYR A 95 13.32 -11.03 11.43
CA TYR A 95 14.43 -11.60 12.21
C TYR A 95 14.19 -11.44 13.71
N ALA A 96 14.65 -12.40 14.50
CA ALA A 96 14.56 -12.37 15.95
C ALA A 96 15.88 -11.86 16.55
N TYR A 97 15.79 -11.02 17.59
CA TYR A 97 16.95 -10.56 18.35
C TYR A 97 16.69 -10.71 19.85
N PRO A 98 16.86 -11.93 20.40
CA PRO A 98 16.60 -12.23 21.81
C PRO A 98 17.36 -11.33 22.80
N GLN A 99 18.57 -10.89 22.44
CA GLN A 99 19.37 -9.97 23.25
C GLN A 99 18.71 -8.60 23.48
N PHE A 100 17.75 -8.21 22.64
CA PHE A 100 16.95 -6.98 22.79
C PHE A 100 15.50 -7.27 23.23
N GLN A 101 15.20 -8.53 23.57
CA GLN A 101 13.85 -9.05 23.85
C GLN A 101 12.89 -8.91 22.66
N VAL A 102 13.42 -8.81 21.44
CA VAL A 102 12.60 -8.67 20.23
C VAL A 102 12.40 -10.05 19.61
N ASN A 103 11.16 -10.52 19.62
CA ASN A 103 10.78 -11.81 19.03
C ASN A 103 10.86 -11.77 17.51
N GLN A 104 10.46 -10.66 16.89
CA GLN A 104 10.53 -10.44 15.45
C GLN A 104 10.67 -8.95 15.14
N VAL A 105 11.54 -8.61 14.20
CA VAL A 105 11.60 -7.29 13.56
C VAL A 105 11.05 -7.42 12.17
N LEU A 106 10.05 -6.62 11.84
CA LEU A 106 9.65 -6.38 10.47
C LEU A 106 10.14 -4.99 10.06
N MET A 107 10.41 -4.82 8.77
CA MET A 107 10.85 -3.56 8.21
C MET A 107 9.81 -3.04 7.22
N LEU A 108 9.41 -1.79 7.40
CA LEU A 108 8.53 -1.07 6.49
C LEU A 108 9.33 0.03 5.80
N PHE A 109 8.99 0.32 4.55
CA PHE A 109 9.58 1.42 3.81
C PHE A 109 8.52 2.23 3.08
N GLY A 110 8.74 3.54 3.05
CA GLY A 110 7.79 4.56 2.60
C GLY A 110 8.51 5.77 2.02
N ASN A 111 7.76 6.85 1.78
CA ASN A 111 8.31 8.10 1.22
C ASN A 111 8.92 7.86 -0.17
N LYS A 112 8.04 7.76 -1.19
CA LYS A 112 8.42 7.43 -2.56
C LYS A 112 9.63 8.26 -3.03
N ALA A 113 10.66 7.58 -3.53
CA ALA A 113 11.82 8.20 -4.17
C ALA A 113 11.39 8.90 -5.48
N ASP A 114 11.96 10.08 -5.73
CA ASP A 114 11.80 10.76 -7.02
C ASP A 114 12.69 10.11 -8.09
N SER A 115 12.39 10.38 -9.37
CA SER A 115 13.11 9.80 -10.50
C SER A 115 14.59 10.19 -10.52
N ALA A 116 14.93 11.42 -10.11
CA ALA A 116 16.30 11.89 -10.09
C ALA A 116 17.15 11.09 -9.07
N MET A 117 16.59 10.78 -7.91
CA MET A 117 17.23 9.94 -6.91
C MET A 117 17.41 8.51 -7.39
N LEU A 118 16.41 7.95 -8.09
CA LEU A 118 16.51 6.60 -8.67
C LEU A 118 17.62 6.54 -9.72
N GLU A 119 17.66 7.53 -10.62
CA GLU A 119 18.69 7.64 -11.67
C GLU A 119 20.10 7.77 -11.08
N ALA A 120 20.26 8.63 -10.07
CA ALA A 120 21.54 8.80 -9.36
C ALA A 120 22.02 7.51 -8.65
N ARG A 121 21.12 6.55 -8.41
CA ARG A 121 21.41 5.23 -7.83
C ARG A 121 21.50 4.11 -8.87
N GLY A 122 21.37 4.43 -10.16
CA GLY A 122 21.36 3.45 -11.24
C GLY A 122 20.12 2.53 -11.23
N LEU A 123 19.02 3.00 -10.64
CA LEU A 123 17.75 2.27 -10.57
C LEU A 123 16.79 2.72 -11.67
N ALA A 124 15.91 1.82 -12.09
CA ALA A 124 14.89 2.13 -13.09
C ALA A 124 13.89 3.17 -12.54
N PRO A 125 13.49 4.19 -13.33
CA PRO A 125 12.67 5.31 -12.86
C PRO A 125 11.22 4.93 -12.54
N ASP A 126 10.74 3.79 -13.03
CA ASP A 126 9.43 3.22 -12.75
C ASP A 126 9.42 2.31 -11.50
N LEU A 127 10.60 1.98 -10.96
CA LEU A 127 10.72 1.16 -9.77
C LEU A 127 10.16 1.90 -8.56
N TRP A 128 9.24 1.25 -7.84
CA TRP A 128 8.76 1.80 -6.58
C TRP A 128 9.80 1.56 -5.48
N CYS A 129 10.41 2.66 -5.02
CA CYS A 129 11.28 2.66 -3.85
C CYS A 129 10.82 3.70 -2.83
N GLY A 130 11.01 3.36 -1.56
CA GLY A 130 10.89 4.26 -0.42
C GLY A 130 12.26 4.73 0.04
N THR A 131 12.33 5.96 0.51
CA THR A 131 13.56 6.63 0.96
C THR A 131 13.73 6.59 2.48
N HIS A 132 12.69 6.19 3.19
CA HIS A 132 12.66 6.11 4.64
C HIS A 132 12.20 4.74 5.08
N ILE A 133 12.75 4.30 6.21
CA ILE A 133 12.53 2.99 6.81
C ILE A 133 12.02 3.17 8.24
N GLN A 134 11.03 2.36 8.62
CA GLN A 134 10.55 2.25 10.00
C GLN A 134 10.47 0.79 10.40
N GLY A 135 10.87 0.47 11.63
CA GLY A 135 10.76 -0.87 12.19
C GLY A 135 9.43 -1.11 12.86
N LEU A 136 8.95 -2.35 12.78
CA LEU A 136 7.87 -2.88 13.62
C LEU A 136 8.46 -4.03 14.44
N LEU A 137 8.57 -3.81 15.75
CA LEU A 137 9.16 -4.71 16.72
C LEU A 137 8.07 -5.49 17.43
N LEU A 138 8.06 -6.82 17.30
CA LEU A 138 7.26 -7.70 18.14
C LEU A 138 8.09 -8.00 19.40
N LYS A 139 7.78 -7.33 20.51
CA LYS A 139 8.58 -7.33 21.75
C LYS A 139 7.67 -7.53 22.96
N ASN A 140 7.99 -8.53 23.79
CA ASN A 140 7.25 -8.83 25.02
C ASN A 140 5.73 -8.99 24.82
N GLY A 141 5.33 -9.65 23.73
CA GLY A 141 3.92 -9.87 23.39
C GLY A 141 3.19 -8.65 22.82
N GLN A 142 3.85 -7.51 22.76
CA GLN A 142 3.35 -6.29 22.13
C GLN A 142 4.00 -6.13 20.77
N ALA A 143 3.38 -5.31 19.93
CA ALA A 143 4.03 -4.84 18.72
C ALA A 143 4.23 -3.31 18.84
N LEU A 144 5.39 -2.83 18.43
CA LEU A 144 5.87 -1.48 18.68
C LEU A 144 6.50 -0.92 17.41
N LEU A 145 6.18 0.31 17.06
CA LEU A 145 6.88 1.00 15.98
C LEU A 145 8.17 1.62 16.52
N THR A 146 9.25 1.58 15.74
CA THR A 146 10.46 2.34 16.07
C THR A 146 10.15 3.84 16.10
N LYS A 147 10.79 4.57 17.00
CA LYS A 147 10.54 6.01 17.19
C LYS A 147 11.26 6.84 16.14
N LYS A 148 12.40 6.35 15.66
CA LYS A 148 13.19 6.98 14.61
C LYS A 148 12.84 6.37 13.25
N LEU A 149 12.75 7.26 12.26
CA LEU A 149 12.90 6.91 10.87
C LEU A 149 14.38 6.78 10.54
N HIS A 150 14.71 5.79 9.74
CA HIS A 150 16.05 5.58 9.22
C HIS A 150 16.07 5.96 7.75
N ASP A 151 17.06 6.75 7.34
CA ASP A 151 17.30 7.08 5.95
C ASP A 151 17.83 5.85 5.20
N GLY A 152 17.30 5.59 4.02
CA GLY A 152 17.76 4.48 3.20
C GLY A 152 16.79 4.15 2.09
N ILE A 153 17.34 3.81 0.91
CA ILE A 153 16.52 3.41 -0.23
C ILE A 153 16.20 1.92 -0.16
N LYS A 154 14.91 1.59 -0.16
CA LYS A 154 14.40 0.21 -0.26
C LYS A 154 13.38 0.14 -1.38
N CYS A 155 13.42 -0.92 -2.17
CA CYS A 155 12.60 -1.05 -3.37
C CYS A 155 11.73 -2.29 -3.32
N LYS A 156 10.52 -2.22 -3.88
CA LYS A 156 9.66 -3.40 -4.03
C LYS A 156 10.37 -4.47 -4.86
N GLY A 157 10.33 -5.71 -4.38
CA GLY A 157 11.00 -6.85 -5.04
C GLY A 157 12.48 -7.04 -4.68
N PHE A 158 13.06 -6.16 -3.87
CA PHE A 158 14.44 -6.25 -3.39
C PHE A 158 14.49 -6.63 -1.90
N SER A 159 15.48 -7.47 -1.55
CA SER A 159 15.74 -7.85 -0.16
C SER A 159 16.50 -6.77 0.60
N SER A 160 16.67 -7.00 1.91
CA SER A 160 17.58 -6.22 2.75
C SER A 160 18.48 -7.15 3.56
N ASP A 161 19.66 -6.66 3.88
CA ASP A 161 20.60 -7.37 4.73
C ASP A 161 20.06 -7.45 6.17
N GLU A 162 20.33 -8.57 6.85
CA GLU A 162 19.93 -8.76 8.25
C GLU A 162 20.48 -7.67 9.19
N LYS A 163 21.65 -7.10 8.88
CA LYS A 163 22.25 -6.00 9.66
C LYS A 163 21.33 -4.77 9.79
N ASP A 164 20.49 -4.53 8.77
CA ASP A 164 19.55 -3.41 8.78
C ASP A 164 18.42 -3.68 9.80
N PHE A 165 17.98 -4.94 9.92
CA PHE A 165 17.00 -5.35 10.92
C PHE A 165 17.60 -5.32 12.34
N TYR A 166 18.87 -5.69 12.49
CA TYR A 166 19.58 -5.58 13.77
C TYR A 166 19.63 -4.14 14.26
N SER A 167 19.92 -3.19 13.36
CA SER A 167 19.95 -1.77 13.69
C SER A 167 18.59 -1.30 14.25
N LEU A 168 17.49 -1.67 13.60
CA LEU A 168 16.12 -1.38 14.07
C LEU A 168 15.82 -2.03 15.43
N ALA A 169 16.28 -3.26 15.65
CA ALA A 169 16.07 -4.00 16.90
C ALA A 169 16.78 -3.35 18.10
N SER A 170 17.93 -2.73 17.84
CA SER A 170 18.79 -2.13 18.86
C SER A 170 18.33 -0.74 19.33
N GLU A 171 17.29 -0.19 18.69
CA GLU A 171 16.71 1.10 19.06
C GLU A 171 16.03 1.04 20.44
N ARG A 172 16.33 2.00 21.31
CA ARG A 172 15.85 2.08 22.71
C ARG A 172 14.57 2.92 22.84
#